data_AF-A0AA42ZS30-F1
#
_entry.id   AF-A0AA42ZS30-F1
#
_cell.length_a   1.000
_cell.length_b   1.000
_cell.length_c   1.000
_cell.angle_alpha   90.00
_cell.angle_beta   90.00
_cell.angle_gamma   90.00
#
_symmetry.space_group_name_H-M   'P 1'
#
loop_
_entity.id
_entity.type
_entity.pdbx_description
1 polymer ?
#
loop_
_entity_poly.entity_id
_entity_poly.type
_entity_poly.pdbx_seq_one_letter_code
_entity_poly.pdbx_strand_id
1 'polypeptide(L)'
;MFRLNRLTDYAVVVMAQMSLRGDKVRTAPQISQDTGVPLPTVAKLLNALARENLVASHRGAAGGYALSKPAGEITVAEIIQALEGPIALTACVDGSVGSCESETLCPMRGNWDKVNRAIRHALSGVTLADMALTFVTFGDLPERESRAV
;
A
#
# COMPACT_ATOMS: atom_id res chain seq x y z
N MET A 1 10.05 8.00 14.10
CA MET A 1 9.04 6.93 14.30
C MET A 1 8.62 6.48 12.91
N PHE A 2 8.82 5.20 12.56
CA PHE A 2 8.37 4.65 11.27
C PHE A 2 6.84 4.62 11.30
N ARG A 3 6.20 5.55 10.60
CA ARG A 3 4.75 5.71 10.55
C ARG A 3 4.37 5.94 9.11
N LEU A 4 3.49 5.09 8.58
CA LEU A 4 2.93 5.28 7.25
C LEU A 4 2.07 6.54 7.21
N ASN A 5 2.06 7.19 6.06
CA ASN A 5 1.19 8.32 5.82
C ASN A 5 -0.27 7.85 5.81
N ARG A 6 -1.17 8.68 6.35
CA ARG A 6 -2.61 8.45 6.30
C ARG A 6 -3.13 8.23 4.88
N LEU A 7 -2.50 8.83 3.87
CA LEU A 7 -2.84 8.60 2.46
C LEU A 7 -2.54 7.15 2.02
N THR A 8 -1.48 6.55 2.52
CA THR A 8 -1.09 5.17 2.25
C THR A 8 -2.09 4.21 2.86
N ASP A 9 -2.52 4.44 4.10
CA ASP A 9 -3.58 3.67 4.76
C ASP A 9 -4.88 3.70 3.93
N TYR A 10 -5.28 4.89 3.48
CA TYR A 10 -6.47 5.03 2.63
C TYR A 10 -6.31 4.34 1.27
N ALA A 11 -5.12 4.34 0.68
CA ALA A 11 -4.88 3.66 -0.58
C ALA A 11 -5.03 2.15 -0.46
N VAL A 12 -4.51 1.55 0.62
CA VAL A 12 -4.69 0.12 0.89
C VAL A 12 -6.18 -0.20 1.03
N VAL A 13 -6.95 0.60 1.77
CA VAL A 13 -8.40 0.42 1.91
C VAL A 13 -9.12 0.53 0.55
N VAL A 14 -8.79 1.55 -0.24
CA VAL A 14 -9.38 1.77 -1.56
C VAL A 14 -9.08 0.60 -2.49
N MET A 15 -7.82 0.17 -2.58
CA MET A 15 -7.42 -0.93 -3.45
C MET A 15 -7.97 -2.28 -2.97
N ALA A 16 -8.07 -2.50 -1.66
CA ALA A 16 -8.63 -3.73 -1.10
C ALA A 16 -10.13 -3.81 -1.44
N GLN A 17 -10.88 -2.71 -1.30
CA GLN A 17 -12.28 -2.65 -1.72
C GLN A 17 -12.45 -2.87 -3.24
N MET A 18 -11.53 -2.34 -4.06
CA MET A 18 -11.53 -2.62 -5.50
C MET A 18 -11.31 -4.12 -5.79
N SER A 19 -10.45 -4.80 -5.02
CA SER A 19 -10.16 -6.23 -5.21
C SER A 19 -11.36 -7.14 -4.91
N LEU A 20 -12.23 -6.77 -3.95
CA LEU A 20 -13.37 -7.60 -3.53
C LEU A 20 -14.44 -7.79 -4.62
N ARG A 21 -14.49 -6.89 -5.61
CA ARG A 21 -15.47 -6.96 -6.71
C ARG A 21 -14.87 -7.45 -8.03
N GLY A 22 -13.63 -7.97 -8.00
CA GLY A 22 -12.86 -8.45 -9.15
C GLY A 22 -12.36 -7.32 -10.05
N ASP A 23 -11.83 -7.66 -11.23
CA ASP A 23 -11.25 -6.73 -12.24
C ASP A 23 -12.29 -5.82 -12.92
N LYS A 24 -13.41 -5.51 -12.25
CA LYS A 24 -14.45 -4.63 -12.77
C LYS A 24 -14.02 -3.18 -12.63
N VAL A 25 -14.24 -2.42 -13.71
CA VAL A 25 -14.03 -0.97 -13.72
C VAL A 25 -15.01 -0.29 -12.73
N ARG A 26 -14.47 0.62 -11.90
CA ARG A 26 -15.22 1.38 -10.88
C ARG A 26 -14.96 2.88 -11.01
N THR A 27 -15.98 3.69 -10.84
CA THR A 27 -15.80 5.15 -10.85
C THR A 27 -15.25 5.63 -9.49
N ALA A 28 -14.51 6.75 -9.47
CA ALA A 28 -14.03 7.34 -8.22
C ALA A 28 -15.19 7.67 -7.23
N PRO A 29 -16.36 8.16 -7.67
CA PRO A 29 -17.53 8.31 -6.79
C PRO A 29 -18.02 7.00 -6.17
N GLN A 30 -18.07 5.90 -6.92
CA GLN A 30 -18.46 4.59 -6.38
C GLN A 30 -17.47 4.12 -5.31
N ILE A 31 -16.16 4.23 -5.60
CA ILE A 31 -15.11 3.85 -4.65
C ILE A 31 -15.19 4.71 -3.38
N SER A 32 -15.41 6.01 -3.51
CA SER A 32 -15.60 6.93 -2.39
C SER A 32 -16.80 6.53 -1.52
N GLN A 33 -17.91 6.15 -2.14
CA GLN A 33 -19.11 5.69 -1.45
C GLN A 33 -18.87 4.35 -0.71
N ASP A 34 -18.21 3.39 -1.36
CA ASP A 34 -17.97 2.06 -0.78
C ASP A 34 -16.97 2.09 0.39
N THR A 35 -15.98 2.99 0.32
CA THR A 35 -14.88 3.08 1.30
C THR A 35 -15.12 4.12 2.40
N GLY A 36 -16.05 5.06 2.19
CA GLY A 36 -16.22 6.23 3.04
C GLY A 36 -15.08 7.26 2.93
N VAL A 37 -14.09 7.05 2.07
CA VAL A 37 -12.98 8.00 1.85
C VAL A 37 -13.49 9.15 0.99
N PRO A 38 -13.23 10.43 1.34
CA PRO A 38 -13.72 11.57 0.56
C PRO A 38 -13.27 11.52 -0.90
N LEU A 39 -14.18 11.83 -1.83
CA LEU A 39 -13.94 11.79 -3.27
C LEU A 39 -12.66 12.51 -3.73
N PRO A 40 -12.31 13.71 -3.24
CA PRO A 40 -11.05 14.35 -3.63
C PRO A 40 -9.81 13.54 -3.24
N THR A 41 -9.88 12.83 -2.10
CA THR A 41 -8.80 11.95 -1.64
C THR A 41 -8.73 10.71 -2.52
N VAL A 42 -9.87 10.06 -2.78
CA VAL A 42 -9.92 8.90 -3.70
C VAL A 42 -9.35 9.26 -5.08
N ALA A 43 -9.76 10.40 -5.65
CA ALA A 43 -9.24 10.85 -6.94
C ALA A 43 -7.73 11.09 -6.91
N LYS A 44 -7.21 11.69 -5.83
CA LYS A 44 -5.77 11.89 -5.64
C LYS A 44 -5.02 10.56 -5.57
N LEU A 45 -5.54 9.60 -4.81
CA LEU A 45 -4.96 8.27 -4.65
C LEU A 45 -4.94 7.51 -5.98
N LEU A 46 -6.08 7.46 -6.68
CA LEU A 46 -6.19 6.78 -7.97
C LEU A 46 -5.25 7.37 -9.01
N ASN A 47 -5.07 8.69 -9.03
CA ASN A 47 -4.09 9.33 -9.92
C ASN A 47 -2.65 8.94 -9.60
N ALA A 48 -2.28 8.86 -8.31
CA ALA A 48 -0.94 8.44 -7.91
C ALA A 48 -0.70 6.95 -8.24
N LEU A 49 -1.65 6.09 -7.89
CA LEU A 49 -1.59 4.66 -8.18
C LEU A 49 -1.58 4.35 -9.69
N ALA A 50 -2.26 5.16 -10.50
CA ALA A 50 -2.27 4.99 -11.95
C ALA A 50 -0.92 5.32 -12.60
N ARG A 51 -0.19 6.31 -12.07
CA ARG A 51 1.16 6.66 -12.54
C ARG A 51 2.15 5.52 -12.34
N GLU A 52 1.95 4.76 -11.28
CA GLU A 52 2.79 3.60 -10.91
C GLU A 52 2.23 2.28 -11.44
N ASN A 53 1.26 2.33 -12.36
CA ASN A 53 0.62 1.18 -13.00
C ASN A 53 -0.01 0.18 -12.02
N LEU A 54 -0.40 0.60 -10.82
CA LEU A 54 -1.14 -0.25 -9.88
C LEU A 54 -2.65 -0.29 -10.16
N VAL A 55 -3.16 0.76 -10.80
CA VAL A 55 -4.54 0.82 -11.32
C VAL A 55 -4.55 1.31 -12.77
N ALA A 56 -5.45 0.74 -13.57
CA ALA A 56 -5.69 1.15 -14.95
C ALA A 56 -6.86 2.14 -15.01
N SER A 57 -6.69 3.26 -15.70
CA SER A 57 -7.75 4.24 -15.92
C SER A 57 -8.38 4.06 -17.30
N HIS A 58 -9.68 3.83 -17.33
CA HIS A 58 -10.49 3.70 -18.55
C HIS A 58 -11.32 4.97 -18.75
N ARG A 59 -11.24 5.58 -19.94
CA ARG A 59 -12.02 6.77 -20.30
C ARG A 59 -13.35 6.37 -20.96
N GLY A 60 -14.34 7.27 -20.91
CA GLY A 60 -15.65 7.12 -21.57
C GLY A 60 -16.82 7.06 -20.60
N ALA A 61 -18.05 6.90 -21.12
CA ALA A 61 -19.29 6.89 -20.33
C ALA A 61 -19.38 5.71 -19.33
N ALA A 62 -18.68 4.60 -19.62
CA ALA A 62 -18.49 3.46 -18.72
C ALA A 62 -17.06 3.39 -18.16
N GLY A 63 -16.34 4.52 -18.16
CA GLY A 63 -14.97 4.63 -17.69
C GLY A 63 -14.84 4.56 -16.17
N GLY A 64 -13.60 4.48 -15.68
CA GLY A 64 -13.29 4.34 -14.26
C GLY A 64 -11.90 3.78 -14.05
N TYR A 65 -11.73 3.05 -12.94
CA TYR A 65 -10.47 2.47 -12.52
C TYR A 65 -10.65 0.97 -12.24
N ALA A 66 -9.67 0.17 -12.62
CA ALA A 66 -9.55 -1.24 -12.27
C ALA A 66 -8.13 -1.49 -11.73
N LEU A 67 -7.91 -2.58 -10.99
CA LEU A 67 -6.56 -3.01 -10.66
C LEU A 67 -5.83 -3.40 -11.96
N SER A 68 -4.55 -3.04 -12.08
CA SER A 68 -3.78 -3.38 -13.29
C SER A 68 -3.34 -4.84 -13.34
N LYS A 69 -3.35 -5.53 -12.20
CA LYS A 69 -2.96 -6.92 -12.04
C LYS A 69 -3.73 -7.54 -10.85
N PRO A 70 -3.78 -8.87 -10.72
CA PRO A 70 -4.48 -9.54 -9.62
C PRO A 70 -4.01 -9.05 -8.24
N ALA A 71 -4.91 -9.00 -7.27
CA ALA A 71 -4.59 -8.52 -5.92
C ALA A 71 -3.52 -9.37 -5.20
N GLY A 72 -3.38 -10.66 -5.56
CA GLY A 72 -2.30 -11.51 -5.05
C GLY A 72 -0.92 -11.18 -5.63
N GLU A 73 -0.84 -10.36 -6.69
CA GLU A 73 0.42 -9.93 -7.32
C GLU A 73 0.79 -8.49 -6.96
N ILE A 74 -0.08 -7.76 -6.25
CA ILE A 74 0.19 -6.40 -5.75
C ILE A 74 0.65 -6.52 -4.31
N THR A 75 1.85 -6.06 -4.01
CA THR A 75 2.40 -6.05 -2.64
C THR A 75 2.13 -4.73 -1.93
N VAL A 76 2.08 -4.77 -0.60
CA VAL A 76 1.98 -3.56 0.23
C VAL A 76 3.20 -2.65 0.00
N ALA A 77 4.38 -3.24 -0.22
CA ALA A 77 5.58 -2.50 -0.56
C ALA A 77 5.43 -1.66 -1.84
N GLU A 78 4.74 -2.16 -2.87
CA GLU A 78 4.46 -1.41 -4.10
C GLU A 78 3.51 -0.23 -3.84
N ILE A 79 2.45 -0.44 -3.04
CA ILE A 79 1.50 0.62 -2.69
C ILE A 79 2.19 1.74 -1.89
N ILE A 80 3.03 1.38 -0.92
CA ILE A 80 3.83 2.35 -0.16
C ILE A 80 4.75 3.12 -1.09
N GLN A 81 5.48 2.42 -1.96
CA GLN A 81 6.40 3.05 -2.90
C GLN A 81 5.70 4.01 -3.86
N ALA A 82 4.49 3.69 -4.28
CA ALA A 82 3.72 4.54 -5.19
C ALA A 82 3.27 5.88 -4.58
N LEU A 83 3.20 5.97 -3.25
CA LEU A 83 2.65 7.13 -2.55
C LEU A 83 3.70 7.91 -1.76
N GLU A 84 4.65 7.21 -1.16
CA GLU A 84 5.69 7.79 -0.30
C GLU A 84 7.07 7.78 -0.96
N GLY A 85 7.24 7.04 -2.05
CA GLY A 85 8.54 6.81 -2.68
C GLY A 85 9.31 5.67 -2.02
N PRO A 86 10.63 5.57 -2.26
CA PRO A 86 11.42 4.43 -1.85
C PRO A 86 11.38 4.16 -0.34
N ILE A 87 11.18 2.89 0.05
CA ILE A 87 11.19 2.47 1.46
C ILE A 87 12.63 2.53 1.99
N ALA A 88 13.02 3.62 2.64
CA ALA A 88 14.35 3.80 3.18
C ALA A 88 14.27 4.32 4.63
N LEU A 89 14.82 3.55 5.58
CA LEU A 89 14.81 3.95 7.00
C LEU A 89 15.78 5.09 7.32
N THR A 90 16.87 5.20 6.58
CA THR A 90 17.87 6.25 6.74
C THR A 90 18.34 6.75 5.37
N ALA A 91 19.02 7.90 5.33
CA ALA A 91 19.58 8.46 4.10
C ALA A 91 20.84 7.71 3.59
N CYS A 92 21.24 6.62 4.24
CA CYS A 92 22.44 5.84 3.92
C CYS A 92 22.14 4.37 3.61
N VAL A 93 20.87 4.00 3.43
CA VAL A 93 20.48 2.64 3.07
C VAL A 93 20.11 2.53 1.60
N ASP A 94 20.26 1.32 1.06
CA ASP A 94 19.90 1.02 -0.33
C ASP A 94 18.50 1.53 -0.70
N GLY A 95 18.45 2.32 -1.78
CA GLY A 95 17.23 2.91 -2.31
C GLY A 95 16.81 4.24 -1.67
N SER A 96 17.59 4.83 -0.75
CA SER A 96 17.31 6.18 -0.25
C SER A 96 17.55 7.25 -1.32
N VAL A 97 16.70 8.29 -1.34
CA VAL A 97 16.92 9.49 -2.16
C VAL A 97 17.66 10.52 -1.30
N GLY A 98 18.97 10.64 -1.50
CA GLY A 98 19.83 11.55 -0.74
C GLY A 98 21.18 10.91 -0.38
N SER A 99 22.09 11.72 0.17
CA SER A 99 23.39 11.27 0.67
C SER A 99 23.50 11.56 2.16
N CYS A 100 23.92 10.57 2.95
CA CYS A 100 24.26 10.81 4.35
C CYS A 100 25.67 11.40 4.43
N GLU A 101 25.79 12.61 4.97
CA GLU A 101 27.09 13.31 5.08
C GLU A 101 28.12 12.54 5.94
N SER A 102 27.66 11.65 6.81
CA SER A 102 28.50 10.82 7.66
C SER A 102 28.71 9.40 7.12
N GLU A 103 28.26 9.08 5.91
CA GLU A 103 28.21 7.70 5.36
C GLU A 103 29.57 7.00 5.32
N THR A 104 30.63 7.73 4.97
CA THR A 104 32.00 7.20 4.83
C THR A 104 32.65 6.82 6.17
N LEU A 105 32.21 7.43 7.26
CA LEU A 105 32.76 7.23 8.61
C LEU A 105 31.77 6.55 9.56
N CYS A 106 30.56 6.21 9.09
CA CYS A 106 29.52 5.64 9.93
C CYS A 106 29.71 4.11 10.08
N PRO A 107 30.07 3.61 11.28
CA PRO A 107 30.24 2.18 11.51
C PRO A 107 28.92 1.39 11.42
N MET A 108 27.77 2.08 11.38
CA MET A 108 26.44 1.49 11.39
C MET A 108 25.84 1.27 10.00
N ARG A 109 26.46 1.78 8.92
CA ARG A 109 25.91 1.77 7.54
C ARG A 109 25.39 0.38 7.12
N GLY A 110 26.26 -0.62 7.16
CA GLY A 110 25.89 -1.99 6.74
C GLY A 110 24.90 -2.70 7.67
N ASN A 111 24.75 -2.25 8.92
CA ASN A 111 23.73 -2.80 9.83
C ASN A 111 22.35 -2.21 9.51
N TRP A 112 22.27 -0.92 9.16
CA TRP A 112 21.02 -0.32 8.70
C TRP A 112 20.52 -0.93 7.40
N ASP A 113 21.40 -1.31 6.48
CA ASP A 113 21.00 -2.02 5.27
C ASP A 113 20.34 -3.37 5.55
N LYS A 114 20.84 -4.12 6.54
CA LYS A 114 20.22 -5.38 6.98
C LYS A 114 18.81 -5.15 7.51
N VAL A 115 18.63 -4.11 8.34
CA VAL A 115 17.31 -3.73 8.89
C VAL A 115 16.37 -3.27 7.77
N ASN A 116 16.84 -2.43 6.85
CA ASN A 116 16.06 -1.94 5.72
C ASN A 116 15.61 -3.09 4.80
N ARG A 117 16.52 -4.03 4.50
CA ARG A 117 16.17 -5.24 3.74
C ARG A 117 15.13 -6.10 4.46
N ALA A 118 15.25 -6.29 5.77
CA ALA A 118 14.27 -7.06 6.54
C ALA A 118 12.87 -6.42 6.47
N ILE A 119 12.78 -5.09 6.60
CA ILE A 119 11.50 -4.37 6.51
C ILE A 119 10.93 -4.42 5.09
N ARG A 120 11.75 -4.17 4.07
CA ARG A 120 11.33 -4.29 2.67
C ARG A 120 10.84 -5.68 2.34
N HIS A 121 11.54 -6.71 2.82
CA HIS A 121 11.15 -8.10 2.62
C HIS A 121 9.81 -8.41 3.29
N ALA A 122 9.63 -7.99 4.55
CA ALA A 122 8.36 -8.15 5.25
C ALA A 122 7.20 -7.46 4.51
N LEU A 123 7.38 -6.22 4.04
CA LEU A 123 6.35 -5.49 3.30
C LEU A 123 6.07 -6.08 1.90
N SER A 124 7.09 -6.65 1.25
CA SER A 124 6.93 -7.31 -0.05
C SER A 124 6.29 -8.69 0.07
N GLY A 125 6.35 -9.30 1.25
CA GLY A 125 5.72 -10.59 1.55
C GLY A 125 4.23 -10.50 1.86
N VAL A 126 3.67 -9.29 1.96
CA VAL A 126 2.23 -9.08 2.18
C VAL A 126 1.59 -8.51 0.92
N THR A 127 0.58 -9.21 0.41
CA THR A 127 -0.14 -8.84 -0.80
C THR A 127 -1.40 -8.03 -0.48
N LEU A 128 -1.96 -7.37 -1.50
CA LEU A 128 -3.25 -6.72 -1.42
C LEU A 128 -4.37 -7.74 -1.14
N ALA A 129 -4.24 -8.97 -1.64
CA ALA A 129 -5.17 -10.05 -1.32
C ALA A 129 -5.16 -10.40 0.18
N ASP A 130 -3.99 -10.45 0.82
CA ASP A 130 -3.88 -10.70 2.27
C ASP A 130 -4.56 -9.58 3.09
N MET A 131 -4.40 -8.35 2.63
CA MET A 131 -5.08 -7.18 3.23
C MET A 131 -6.60 -7.21 3.01
N ALA A 132 -7.06 -7.68 1.84
CA ALA A 132 -8.48 -7.79 1.52
C ALA A 132 -9.17 -8.94 2.27
N LEU A 133 -8.50 -10.07 2.44
CA LEU A 133 -9.02 -11.24 3.18
C LEU A 133 -9.20 -10.95 4.67
N THR A 134 -8.50 -9.95 5.21
CA THR A 134 -8.70 -9.52 6.61
C THR A 134 -10.03 -8.77 6.81
N PHE A 135 -10.75 -8.42 5.74
CA PHE A 135 -12.13 -7.91 5.81
C PHE A 135 -13.19 -9.03 5.92
N VAL A 136 -12.86 -10.23 6.43
CA VAL A 136 -13.90 -11.10 6.98
C VAL A 136 -14.61 -10.28 8.06
N THR A 137 -15.87 -9.95 7.76
CA THR A 137 -16.87 -9.29 8.61
C THR A 137 -16.33 -8.88 9.98
N PHE A 138 -16.30 -7.57 10.26
CA PHE A 138 -16.13 -7.02 11.61
C PHE A 138 -17.19 -7.55 12.64
N GLY A 139 -18.03 -8.51 12.24
CA GLY A 139 -19.03 -9.24 13.04
C GLY A 139 -18.84 -10.76 13.15
N ASP A 140 -17.86 -11.40 12.49
CA ASP A 140 -17.59 -12.86 12.66
C ASP A 140 -16.14 -13.16 13.09
N LEU A 141 -15.52 -12.31 13.91
CA LEU A 141 -14.32 -12.75 14.63
C LEU A 141 -14.76 -13.80 15.66
N PRO A 142 -14.29 -15.07 15.58
CA PRO A 142 -14.42 -15.97 16.71
C PRO A 142 -13.72 -15.30 17.90
N GLU A 143 -14.43 -15.22 19.02
CA GLU A 143 -13.89 -14.73 20.29
C GLU A 143 -12.49 -15.33 20.46
N ARG A 144 -11.47 -14.47 20.45
CA ARG A 144 -10.10 -14.90 20.74
C ARG A 144 -10.14 -15.60 22.08
N GLU A 145 -10.03 -16.93 22.07
CA GLU A 145 -9.84 -17.72 23.26
C GLU A 145 -8.70 -17.08 24.06
N SER A 146 -9.07 -16.64 25.25
CA SER A 146 -8.17 -16.22 26.30
C SER A 146 -7.18 -17.36 26.56
N ARG A 147 -6.01 -17.29 25.95
CA ARG A 147 -4.86 -18.10 26.35
C ARG A 147 -4.34 -17.53 27.67
N ALA A 148 -4.97 -17.97 28.75
CA ALA A 148 -4.28 -18.28 29.98
C ALA A 148 -3.40 -19.50 29.71
N VAL A 149 -2.08 -19.33 29.72
CA VAL A 149 -1.07 -20.18 30.36
C VAL A 149 0.20 -19.34 30.52
#